data_AF-A0A416ED99-F1
#
_entry.id   AF-A0A416ED99-F1
#
_cell.length_a   1.000
_cell.length_b   1.000
_cell.length_c   1.000
_cell.angle_alpha   90.00
_cell.angle_beta   90.00
_cell.angle_gamma   90.00
#
_symmetry.space_group_name_H-M   'P 1'
#
loop_
_entity.id
_entity.type
_entity.pdbx_description
1 polymer ?
#
loop_
_entity_poly.entity_id
_entity_poly.type
_entity_poly.pdbx_seq_one_letter_code
_entity_poly.pdbx_strand_id
1 'polypeptide(L)'
;MRLHVPKAARAPKKITDINELKPVIEDFLRNAYAQNYFVPNRVIPKQERPKRRFHVRAYIKELQTVSMEGEGGKTAAELLEKLYLMLCYACCYYIFSTEDPFRSVGIDQSELLDIVLRAKFAYGIDHEMIKSAIMLVTNPGLDRQTLYHSLIAVLVFCLKTADSKEIAIQEAKKRKVELAYEAAQQAGKKKNYNFSNDDYWRKEEANILVEIVFCLYIKLGDYDTAIEYFKKNIQESTKEIELYVLLEKLFIFDLNDYFIREYEAGVKKGIKPREKLQKVYKYTVENGELPQYFW
;
A
#
# COMPACT_ATOMS: atom_id res chain seq x y z
N MET A 1 -30.36 46.12 6.18
CA MET A 1 -30.64 44.91 6.99
C MET A 1 -30.85 43.75 6.01
N ARG A 2 -29.87 42.86 5.82
CA ARG A 2 -29.99 41.70 4.92
C ARG A 2 -30.59 40.53 5.71
N LEU A 3 -31.76 40.06 5.29
CA LEU A 3 -32.44 38.91 5.90
C LEU A 3 -31.59 37.66 5.69
N HIS A 4 -31.19 37.02 6.80
CA HIS A 4 -30.52 35.73 6.81
C HIS A 4 -31.58 34.65 6.58
N VAL A 5 -31.56 34.03 5.39
CA VAL A 5 -32.41 32.87 5.10
C VAL A 5 -31.77 31.64 5.75
N PRO A 6 -32.45 30.93 6.67
CA PRO A 6 -31.90 29.74 7.31
C PRO A 6 -31.65 28.65 6.27
N LYS A 7 -30.46 28.04 6.32
CA LYS A 7 -30.10 26.88 5.51
C LYS A 7 -31.05 25.73 5.85
N ALA A 8 -31.73 25.18 4.84
CA ALA A 8 -32.63 24.03 5.00
C ALA A 8 -31.93 22.88 5.74
N ALA A 9 -32.66 22.26 6.69
CA ALA A 9 -32.19 21.11 7.44
C ALA A 9 -31.78 19.97 6.48
N ARG A 10 -30.59 19.38 6.71
CA ARG A 10 -30.11 18.22 5.95
C ARG A 10 -31.15 17.10 6.07
N ALA A 11 -31.60 16.58 4.93
CA ALA A 11 -32.40 15.36 4.87
C ALA A 11 -31.70 14.22 5.64
N PRO A 12 -32.45 13.34 6.32
CA PRO A 12 -31.88 12.22 7.05
C PRO A 12 -31.00 11.38 6.11
N LYS A 13 -29.82 10.97 6.59
CA LYS A 13 -28.90 10.09 5.84
C LYS A 13 -29.67 8.83 5.46
N LYS A 14 -29.95 8.64 4.17
CA LYS A 14 -30.51 7.40 3.63
C LYS A 14 -29.53 6.28 3.97
N ILE A 15 -29.99 5.29 4.75
CA ILE A 15 -29.21 4.07 4.99
C ILE A 15 -29.12 3.34 3.65
N THR A 16 -27.90 3.02 3.24
CA THR A 16 -27.65 2.30 1.99
C THR A 16 -28.08 0.86 2.13
N ASP A 17 -28.93 0.37 1.24
CA ASP A 17 -29.24 -1.06 1.14
C ASP A 17 -28.12 -1.77 0.36
N ILE A 18 -27.36 -2.60 1.05
CA ILE A 18 -26.26 -3.36 0.47
C ILE A 18 -26.73 -4.34 -0.62
N ASN A 19 -27.97 -4.84 -0.52
CA ASN A 19 -28.52 -5.79 -1.49
C ASN A 19 -28.84 -5.13 -2.83
N GLU A 20 -29.20 -3.84 -2.81
CA GLU A 20 -29.36 -3.04 -4.03
C GLU A 20 -28.00 -2.60 -4.59
N LEU A 21 -27.05 -2.24 -3.72
CA LEU A 21 -25.77 -1.68 -4.13
C LEU A 21 -24.81 -2.73 -4.72
N LYS A 22 -24.77 -3.93 -4.13
CA LYS A 22 -23.89 -5.03 -4.56
C LYS A 22 -23.98 -5.35 -6.05
N PRO A 23 -25.16 -5.67 -6.64
CA PRO A 23 -25.24 -6.03 -8.05
C PRO A 23 -24.81 -4.89 -8.98
N VAL A 24 -25.06 -3.63 -8.59
CA VAL A 24 -24.65 -2.45 -9.35
C VAL A 24 -23.13 -2.32 -9.40
N ILE A 25 -22.46 -2.49 -8.25
CA ILE A 25 -20.98 -2.44 -8.19
C ILE A 25 -20.37 -3.62 -8.94
N GLU A 26 -20.93 -4.82 -8.80
CA GLU A 26 -20.43 -6.01 -9.49
C GLU A 26 -20.58 -5.88 -11.01
N ASP A 27 -21.67 -5.32 -11.51
CA ASP A 27 -21.83 -5.03 -12.94
C ASP A 27 -20.84 -3.96 -13.42
N PHE A 28 -20.62 -2.93 -12.62
CA PHE A 28 -19.61 -1.91 -12.90
C PHE A 28 -18.22 -2.54 -13.03
N LEU A 29 -17.81 -3.38 -12.08
CA LEU A 29 -16.53 -4.07 -12.07
C LEU A 29 -16.37 -4.98 -13.30
N ARG A 30 -17.38 -5.78 -13.64
CA ARG A 30 -17.36 -6.62 -14.85
C ARG A 30 -17.10 -5.79 -16.11
N ASN A 31 -17.81 -4.67 -16.25
CA ASN A 31 -17.65 -3.75 -17.38
C ASN A 31 -16.28 -3.05 -17.39
N ALA A 32 -15.73 -2.73 -16.21
CA ALA A 32 -14.39 -2.16 -16.07
C ALA A 32 -13.32 -3.14 -16.55
N TYR A 33 -13.32 -4.38 -16.05
CA TYR A 33 -12.36 -5.40 -16.48
C TYR A 33 -12.55 -5.82 -17.95
N ALA A 34 -13.75 -5.70 -18.51
CA ALA A 34 -14.01 -5.88 -19.93
C ALA A 34 -13.61 -4.66 -20.80
N GLN A 35 -12.97 -3.63 -20.22
CA GLN A 35 -12.54 -2.40 -20.88
C GLN A 35 -13.67 -1.57 -21.53
N ASN A 36 -14.93 -1.82 -21.16
CA ASN A 36 -16.09 -1.13 -21.74
C ASN A 36 -16.14 0.38 -21.39
N TYR A 37 -15.36 0.83 -20.41
CA TYR A 37 -15.22 2.26 -20.09
C TYR A 37 -14.09 2.96 -20.85
N PHE A 38 -13.20 2.22 -21.52
CA PHE A 38 -12.09 2.75 -22.29
C PHE A 38 -12.36 2.64 -23.80
N VAL A 39 -12.55 1.42 -24.30
CA VAL A 39 -12.63 1.12 -25.74
C VAL A 39 -14.03 1.41 -26.29
N PRO A 40 -14.19 1.88 -27.55
CA PRO A 40 -15.48 1.94 -28.22
C PRO A 40 -16.23 0.60 -28.19
N ASN A 41 -17.44 0.60 -27.63
CA ASN A 41 -18.32 -0.56 -27.56
C ASN A 41 -19.80 -0.12 -27.56
N ARG A 42 -20.71 -1.09 -27.63
CA ARG A 42 -22.18 -0.88 -27.61
C ARG A 42 -22.81 -1.04 -26.22
N VAL A 43 -22.02 -1.44 -25.22
CA VAL A 43 -22.48 -1.73 -23.85
C VAL A 43 -22.57 -0.44 -23.03
N ILE A 44 -21.51 0.37 -23.02
CA ILE A 44 -21.44 1.65 -22.32
C ILE A 44 -21.36 2.80 -23.35
N PRO A 45 -22.40 3.65 -23.44
CA PRO A 45 -22.41 4.81 -24.30
C PRO A 45 -21.25 5.75 -24.02
N LYS A 46 -20.70 6.39 -25.07
CA LYS A 46 -19.53 7.28 -24.96
C LYS A 46 -19.69 8.37 -23.90
N GLN A 47 -20.90 8.90 -23.73
CA GLN A 47 -21.22 9.96 -22.76
C GLN A 47 -21.23 9.48 -21.30
N GLU A 48 -21.46 8.19 -21.06
CA GLU A 48 -21.47 7.59 -19.71
C GLU A 48 -20.07 7.20 -19.23
N ARG A 49 -19.16 6.86 -20.15
CA ARG A 49 -17.78 6.45 -19.81
C ARG A 49 -17.04 7.40 -18.86
N PRO A 50 -17.00 8.73 -19.09
CA PRO A 50 -16.32 9.65 -18.17
C PRO A 50 -17.03 9.79 -16.82
N LYS A 51 -18.32 9.41 -16.70
CA LYS A 51 -19.05 9.47 -15.43
C LYS A 51 -18.65 8.37 -14.45
N ARG A 52 -17.92 7.34 -14.90
CA ARG A 52 -17.39 6.24 -14.06
C ARG A 52 -16.71 6.75 -12.79
N ARG A 53 -16.00 7.87 -12.85
CA ARG A 53 -15.32 8.47 -11.69
C ARG A 53 -16.29 8.92 -10.60
N PHE A 54 -17.44 9.46 -11.00
CA PHE A 54 -18.49 9.88 -10.08
C PHE A 54 -19.21 8.67 -9.48
N HIS A 55 -19.42 7.62 -10.27
CA HIS A 55 -19.98 6.36 -9.79
C HIS A 55 -19.07 5.70 -8.75
N VAL A 56 -17.79 5.50 -9.05
CA VAL A 56 -16.83 4.91 -8.10
C VAL A 56 -16.74 5.74 -6.81
N ARG A 57 -16.69 7.08 -6.93
CA ARG A 57 -16.69 7.96 -5.77
C ARG A 57 -17.97 7.83 -4.93
N ALA A 58 -19.12 7.70 -5.57
CA ALA A 58 -20.39 7.49 -4.88
C ALA A 58 -20.42 6.12 -4.19
N TYR A 59 -20.03 5.06 -4.88
CA TYR A 59 -19.96 3.70 -4.32
C TYR A 59 -19.08 3.64 -3.07
N ILE A 60 -17.87 4.21 -3.11
CA ILE A 60 -16.97 4.26 -1.95
C ILE A 60 -17.64 4.97 -0.76
N LYS A 61 -18.37 6.06 -1.01
CA LYS A 61 -19.08 6.80 0.05
C LYS A 61 -20.27 6.04 0.61
N GLU A 62 -21.06 5.40 -0.26
CA GLU A 62 -22.26 4.65 0.12
C GLU A 62 -21.89 3.40 0.93
N LEU A 63 -20.85 2.66 0.51
CA LEU A 63 -20.34 1.49 1.25
C LEU A 63 -19.90 1.84 2.68
N GLN A 64 -19.33 3.03 2.90
CA GLN A 64 -18.97 3.51 4.24
C GLN A 64 -20.18 3.86 5.13
N THR A 65 -21.39 3.95 4.58
CA THR A 65 -22.61 4.17 5.38
C THR A 65 -23.28 2.89 5.84
N VAL A 66 -22.85 1.74 5.32
CA VAL A 66 -23.35 0.42 5.73
C VAL A 66 -22.81 0.13 7.13
N SER A 67 -23.67 -0.44 7.99
CA SER A 67 -23.23 -0.87 9.32
C SER A 67 -22.08 -1.87 9.20
N MET A 68 -21.04 -1.70 10.03
CA MET A 68 -19.93 -2.65 10.14
C MET A 68 -20.33 -3.92 10.92
N GLU A 69 -21.60 -4.08 11.28
CA GLU A 69 -22.09 -5.26 11.98
C GLU A 69 -22.84 -6.18 11.01
N GLY A 70 -22.61 -7.49 11.14
CA GLY A 70 -23.30 -8.51 10.36
C GLY A 70 -22.80 -8.71 8.92
N GLU A 71 -23.57 -9.44 8.14
CA GLU A 71 -23.22 -9.85 6.77
C GLU A 71 -23.16 -8.69 5.77
N GLY A 72 -24.00 -7.67 5.98
CA GLY A 72 -24.02 -6.48 5.13
C GLY A 72 -22.70 -5.71 5.17
N GLY A 73 -22.11 -5.55 6.35
CA GLY A 73 -20.82 -4.88 6.47
C GLY A 73 -19.66 -5.72 5.93
N LYS A 74 -19.69 -7.06 6.03
CA LYS A 74 -18.71 -7.94 5.38
C LYS A 74 -18.75 -7.78 3.87
N THR A 75 -19.96 -7.80 3.31
CA THR A 75 -20.20 -7.54 1.89
C THR A 75 -19.69 -6.15 1.49
N ALA A 76 -19.90 -5.13 2.32
CA ALA A 76 -19.40 -3.79 2.05
C ALA A 76 -17.87 -3.72 2.02
N ALA A 77 -17.19 -4.39 2.96
CA ALA A 77 -15.74 -4.50 3.00
C ALA A 77 -15.18 -5.20 1.74
N GLU A 78 -15.80 -6.30 1.30
CA GLU A 78 -15.42 -7.00 0.07
C GLU A 78 -15.58 -6.13 -1.18
N LEU A 79 -16.66 -5.34 -1.26
CA LEU A 79 -16.89 -4.45 -2.40
C LEU A 79 -15.91 -3.27 -2.41
N LEU A 80 -15.56 -2.72 -1.24
CA LEU A 80 -14.50 -1.72 -1.11
C LEU A 80 -13.16 -2.27 -1.59
N GLU A 81 -12.81 -3.49 -1.18
CA GLU A 81 -11.58 -4.17 -1.60
C GLU A 81 -11.54 -4.37 -3.13
N LYS A 82 -12.64 -4.84 -3.72
CA LYS A 82 -12.75 -5.00 -5.18
C LYS A 82 -12.59 -3.67 -5.93
N LEU A 83 -13.17 -2.57 -5.43
CA LEU A 83 -13.01 -1.24 -6.02
C LEU A 83 -11.57 -0.74 -5.91
N TYR A 84 -10.92 -0.93 -4.76
CA TYR A 84 -9.51 -0.61 -4.59
C TYR A 84 -8.64 -1.39 -5.58
N LEU A 85 -8.79 -2.71 -5.65
CA LEU A 85 -8.03 -3.56 -6.57
C LEU A 85 -8.25 -3.20 -8.04
N MET A 86 -9.47 -2.82 -8.41
CA MET A 86 -9.77 -2.36 -9.77
C MET A 86 -9.07 -1.02 -10.08
N LEU A 87 -8.99 -0.09 -9.13
CA LEU A 87 -8.24 1.16 -9.32
C LEU A 87 -6.72 0.92 -9.38
N CYS A 88 -6.18 0.04 -8.54
CA CYS A 88 -4.79 -0.41 -8.64
C CYS A 88 -4.51 -1.04 -10.02
N TYR A 89 -5.40 -1.92 -10.49
CA TYR A 89 -5.28 -2.51 -11.81
C TYR A 89 -5.31 -1.44 -12.92
N ALA A 90 -6.17 -0.42 -12.80
CA ALA A 90 -6.22 0.68 -13.74
C ALA A 90 -4.95 1.55 -13.77
N CYS A 91 -4.09 1.48 -12.76
CA CYS A 91 -2.79 2.15 -12.76
C CYS A 91 -1.78 1.45 -13.67
N CYS A 92 -1.95 0.13 -13.86
CA CYS A 92 -1.09 -0.67 -14.75
C CYS A 92 -1.70 -0.88 -16.14
N TYR A 93 -3.03 -0.82 -16.27
CA TYR A 93 -3.75 -1.16 -17.49
C TYR A 93 -4.81 -0.13 -17.85
N TYR A 94 -4.91 0.18 -19.14
CA TYR A 94 -5.93 1.09 -19.68
C TYR A 94 -7.33 0.47 -19.70
N ILE A 95 -7.97 0.42 -18.53
CA ILE A 95 -9.41 0.10 -18.41
C ILE A 95 -10.29 1.36 -18.33
N PHE A 96 -9.65 2.53 -18.17
CA PHE A 96 -10.28 3.85 -18.19
C PHE A 96 -9.48 4.82 -19.05
N SER A 97 -10.13 5.89 -19.52
CA SER A 97 -9.50 7.00 -20.25
C SER A 97 -8.80 7.99 -19.31
N THR A 98 -7.90 7.49 -18.46
CA THR A 98 -7.03 8.30 -17.58
C THR A 98 -5.73 7.55 -17.32
N GLU A 99 -4.65 8.29 -17.11
CA GLU A 99 -3.38 7.76 -16.59
C GLU A 99 -3.30 7.82 -15.05
N ASP A 100 -4.30 8.43 -14.42
CA ASP A 100 -4.37 8.65 -12.98
C ASP A 100 -5.77 8.25 -12.45
N PRO A 101 -5.98 6.95 -12.17
CA PRO A 101 -7.29 6.41 -11.78
C PRO A 101 -7.77 6.93 -10.44
N PHE A 102 -6.90 7.00 -9.43
CA PHE A 102 -7.25 7.46 -8.08
C PHE A 102 -7.59 8.95 -8.07
N ARG A 103 -6.73 9.81 -8.62
CA ARG A 103 -7.01 11.26 -8.70
C ARG A 103 -8.27 11.56 -9.51
N SER A 104 -8.54 10.79 -10.56
CA SER A 104 -9.76 10.99 -11.35
C SER A 104 -11.05 10.74 -10.55
N VAL A 105 -11.02 9.79 -9.59
CA VAL A 105 -12.10 9.55 -8.62
C VAL A 105 -12.09 10.62 -7.53
N GLY A 106 -10.93 11.18 -7.22
CA GLY A 106 -10.72 12.22 -6.22
C GLY A 106 -10.55 11.64 -4.82
N ILE A 107 -9.76 10.56 -4.71
CA ILE A 107 -9.35 9.90 -3.48
C ILE A 107 -7.91 9.41 -3.63
N ASP A 108 -7.08 9.55 -2.60
CA ASP A 108 -5.71 9.05 -2.62
C ASP A 108 -5.69 7.52 -2.46
N GLN A 109 -4.69 6.85 -3.03
CA GLN A 109 -4.60 5.39 -2.92
C GLN A 109 -4.45 4.92 -1.47
N SER A 110 -3.61 5.61 -0.68
CA SER A 110 -3.44 5.32 0.75
C SER A 110 -4.72 5.58 1.56
N GLU A 111 -5.49 6.60 1.18
CA GLU A 111 -6.77 6.90 1.85
C GLU A 111 -7.79 5.79 1.58
N LEU A 112 -7.92 5.33 0.32
CA LEU A 112 -8.81 4.22 0.02
C LEU A 112 -8.36 2.92 0.68
N LEU A 113 -7.05 2.65 0.73
CA LEU A 113 -6.51 1.48 1.42
C LEU A 113 -6.85 1.50 2.92
N ASP A 114 -6.74 2.65 3.60
CA ASP A 114 -7.10 2.79 5.02
C ASP A 114 -8.59 2.46 5.24
N ILE A 115 -9.47 2.94 4.36
CA ILE A 115 -10.91 2.61 4.40
C ILE A 115 -11.13 1.10 4.24
N VAL A 116 -10.47 0.47 3.26
CA VAL A 116 -10.57 -0.98 3.00
C VAL A 116 -10.09 -1.78 4.21
N LEU A 117 -8.90 -1.50 4.73
CA LEU A 117 -8.32 -2.28 5.82
C LEU A 117 -9.11 -2.13 7.13
N ARG A 118 -9.62 -0.92 7.43
CA ARG A 118 -10.50 -0.73 8.60
C ARG A 118 -11.79 -1.52 8.49
N ALA A 119 -12.42 -1.52 7.32
CA ALA A 119 -13.64 -2.30 7.09
C ALA A 119 -13.34 -3.80 7.19
N LYS A 120 -12.20 -4.25 6.65
CA LYS A 120 -11.77 -5.65 6.68
C LYS A 120 -11.52 -6.16 8.09
N PHE A 121 -10.79 -5.40 8.91
CA PHE A 121 -10.43 -5.79 10.28
C PHE A 121 -11.54 -5.54 11.32
N ALA A 122 -12.69 -5.00 10.93
CA ALA A 122 -13.81 -4.75 11.84
C ALA A 122 -14.38 -6.04 12.46
N TYR A 123 -14.19 -7.20 11.82
CA TYR A 123 -14.74 -8.49 12.25
C TYR A 123 -13.72 -9.38 12.97
N GLY A 124 -12.56 -8.83 13.32
CA GLY A 124 -11.43 -9.59 13.86
C GLY A 124 -10.26 -9.64 12.89
N ILE A 125 -9.15 -10.21 13.38
CA ILE A 125 -7.91 -10.35 12.64
C ILE A 125 -7.46 -11.80 12.77
N ASP A 126 -7.25 -12.46 11.64
CA ASP A 126 -6.66 -13.79 11.54
C ASP A 126 -5.58 -13.82 10.45
N HIS A 127 -4.90 -14.96 10.30
CA HIS A 127 -3.82 -15.15 9.33
C HIS A 127 -4.26 -14.89 7.88
N GLU A 128 -5.45 -15.32 7.48
CA GLU A 128 -5.92 -15.17 6.10
C GLU A 128 -6.30 -13.71 5.79
N MET A 129 -6.91 -13.01 6.75
CA MET A 129 -7.19 -11.58 6.62
C MET A 129 -5.90 -10.76 6.51
N ILE A 130 -4.89 -11.08 7.33
CA ILE A 130 -3.57 -10.44 7.29
C ILE A 130 -2.85 -10.71 5.98
N LYS A 131 -2.84 -11.98 5.52
CA LYS A 131 -2.26 -12.35 4.24
C LYS A 131 -2.91 -11.55 3.10
N SER A 132 -4.24 -11.49 3.08
CA SER A 132 -4.99 -10.67 2.13
C SER A 132 -4.64 -9.18 2.22
N ALA A 133 -4.52 -8.62 3.43
CA ALA A 133 -4.11 -7.23 3.63
C ALA A 133 -2.68 -6.94 3.14
N ILE A 134 -1.73 -7.85 3.36
CA ILE A 134 -0.37 -7.74 2.83
C ILE A 134 -0.41 -7.71 1.29
N MET A 135 -1.22 -8.57 0.66
CA MET A 135 -1.37 -8.56 -0.80
C MET A 135 -1.95 -7.25 -1.35
N LEU A 136 -2.77 -6.52 -0.58
CA LEU A 136 -3.28 -5.21 -0.99
C LEU A 136 -2.19 -4.13 -1.03
N VAL A 137 -1.13 -4.29 -0.24
CA VAL A 137 0.04 -3.38 -0.17
C VAL A 137 1.11 -3.78 -1.19
N THR A 138 1.35 -5.07 -1.37
CA THR A 138 2.41 -5.59 -2.24
C THR A 138 1.99 -5.68 -3.71
N ASN A 139 0.73 -5.37 -4.05
CA ASN A 139 0.23 -5.38 -5.42
C ASN A 139 0.98 -4.34 -6.29
N PRO A 140 1.33 -4.67 -7.55
CA PRO A 140 2.05 -3.76 -8.46
C PRO A 140 1.31 -2.48 -8.87
N GLY A 141 0.00 -2.38 -8.63
CA GLY A 141 -0.81 -1.22 -9.03
C GLY A 141 -0.62 0.01 -8.13
N LEU A 142 0.50 0.72 -8.29
CA LEU A 142 0.79 1.95 -7.56
C LEU A 142 0.32 3.18 -8.34
N ASP A 143 -0.41 4.06 -7.68
CA ASP A 143 -0.76 5.37 -8.23
C ASP A 143 0.50 6.24 -8.41
N ARG A 144 0.51 7.10 -9.44
CA ARG A 144 1.67 7.93 -9.80
C ARG A 144 2.17 8.80 -8.63
N GLN A 145 1.29 9.19 -7.71
CA GLN A 145 1.63 10.05 -6.58
C GLN A 145 1.85 9.27 -5.27
N THR A 146 1.69 7.94 -5.29
CA THR A 146 1.79 7.10 -4.10
C THR A 146 3.15 6.41 -4.04
N LEU A 147 3.68 6.26 -2.83
CA LEU A 147 4.87 5.46 -2.55
C LEU A 147 4.46 4.21 -1.76
N TYR A 148 5.15 3.08 -1.97
CA TYR A 148 4.91 1.87 -1.20
C TYR A 148 5.02 2.10 0.31
N HIS A 149 5.94 2.96 0.74
CA HIS A 149 6.06 3.34 2.14
C HIS A 149 4.76 3.90 2.73
N SER A 150 3.99 4.68 1.98
CA SER A 150 2.69 5.20 2.41
C SER A 150 1.66 4.08 2.60
N LEU A 151 1.64 3.07 1.72
CA LEU A 151 0.74 1.93 1.84
C LEU A 151 1.13 1.01 3.01
N ILE A 152 2.44 0.80 3.22
CA ILE A 152 2.97 0.05 4.37
C ILE A 152 2.58 0.75 5.68
N ALA A 153 2.73 2.07 5.74
CA ALA A 153 2.37 2.86 6.92
C ALA A 153 0.88 2.70 7.27
N VAL A 154 0.00 2.69 6.26
CA VAL A 154 -1.44 2.44 6.44
C VAL A 154 -1.69 1.05 7.02
N LEU A 155 -1.11 -0.01 6.43
CA LEU A 155 -1.24 -1.37 6.95
C LEU A 155 -0.79 -1.46 8.41
N VAL A 156 0.41 -0.96 8.72
CA VAL A 156 0.99 -0.98 10.07
C VAL A 156 0.10 -0.22 11.07
N PHE A 157 -0.50 0.89 10.66
CA PHE A 157 -1.41 1.68 11.50
C PHE A 157 -2.74 0.98 11.76
N CYS A 158 -3.27 0.25 10.77
CA CYS A 158 -4.51 -0.51 10.92
C CYS A 158 -4.36 -1.72 11.86
N LEU A 159 -3.14 -2.26 12.02
CA LEU A 159 -2.83 -3.36 12.94
C LEU A 159 -2.62 -2.85 14.37
N LYS A 160 -3.72 -2.68 15.11
CA LYS A 160 -3.72 -1.97 16.40
C LYS A 160 -3.01 -2.71 17.53
N THR A 161 -3.14 -4.03 17.62
CA THR A 161 -2.60 -4.83 18.74
C THR A 161 -1.19 -5.34 18.46
N ALA A 162 -0.46 -5.75 19.50
CA ALA A 162 0.85 -6.42 19.32
C ALA A 162 0.68 -7.74 18.56
N ASP A 163 -0.27 -8.58 18.98
CA ASP A 163 -0.58 -9.87 18.35
C ASP A 163 -0.86 -9.73 16.85
N SER A 164 -1.64 -8.73 16.43
CA SER A 164 -1.93 -8.50 15.01
C SER A 164 -0.69 -8.14 14.20
N LYS A 165 0.27 -7.42 14.80
CA LYS A 165 1.56 -7.11 14.17
C LYS A 165 2.46 -8.34 14.11
N GLU A 166 2.45 -9.18 15.14
CA GLU A 166 3.21 -10.44 15.15
C GLU A 166 2.72 -11.42 14.08
N ILE A 167 1.40 -11.58 13.93
CA ILE A 167 0.79 -12.36 12.84
C ILE A 167 1.23 -11.80 11.48
N ALA A 168 1.21 -10.47 11.30
CA ALA A 168 1.67 -9.83 10.07
C ALA A 168 3.15 -10.04 9.79
N ILE A 169 4.01 -10.04 10.81
CA ILE A 169 5.43 -10.39 10.67
C ILE A 169 5.57 -11.84 10.18
N GLN A 170 4.82 -12.78 10.77
CA GLN A 170 4.87 -14.18 10.38
C GLN A 170 4.41 -14.38 8.94
N GLU A 171 3.27 -13.83 8.54
CA GLU A 171 2.74 -13.96 7.18
C GLU A 171 3.62 -13.26 6.14
N ALA A 172 4.17 -12.07 6.44
CA ALA A 172 5.10 -11.40 5.54
C ALA A 172 6.39 -12.19 5.33
N LYS A 173 6.96 -12.75 6.40
CA LYS A 173 8.13 -13.64 6.33
C LYS A 173 7.84 -14.90 5.52
N LYS A 174 6.68 -15.52 5.75
CA LYS A 174 6.23 -16.71 5.02
C LYS A 174 6.08 -16.43 3.53
N ARG A 175 5.38 -15.36 3.13
CA ARG A 175 5.23 -14.97 1.72
C ARG A 175 6.60 -14.74 1.05
N LYS A 176 7.55 -14.12 1.75
CA LYS A 176 8.90 -13.92 1.21
C LYS A 176 9.63 -15.24 0.93
N VAL A 177 9.45 -16.24 1.79
CA VAL A 177 10.00 -17.60 1.58
C VAL A 177 9.32 -18.27 0.39
N GLU A 178 8.00 -18.14 0.26
CA GLU A 178 7.24 -18.64 -0.90
C GLU A 178 7.75 -18.04 -2.21
N LEU A 179 7.99 -16.71 -2.26
CA LEU A 179 8.58 -16.04 -3.43
C LEU A 179 9.96 -16.60 -3.82
N ALA A 180 10.82 -16.87 -2.83
CA ALA A 180 12.14 -17.44 -3.09
C ALA A 180 12.03 -18.87 -3.66
N TYR A 181 11.08 -19.65 -3.15
CA TYR A 181 10.79 -20.99 -3.65
C TYR A 181 10.23 -20.96 -5.09
N GLU A 182 9.29 -20.07 -5.37
CA GLU A 182 8.75 -19.82 -6.72
C GLU A 182 9.87 -19.44 -7.70
N ALA A 183 10.79 -18.54 -7.31
CA ALA A 183 11.93 -18.14 -8.12
C ALA A 183 12.88 -19.32 -8.41
N ALA A 184 13.18 -20.14 -7.40
CA ALA A 184 14.04 -21.32 -7.55
C ALA A 184 13.44 -22.35 -8.53
N GLN A 185 12.13 -22.58 -8.50
CA GLN A 185 11.44 -23.45 -9.47
C GLN A 185 11.54 -22.94 -10.91
N GLN A 186 11.68 -21.62 -11.10
CA GLN A 186 11.75 -21.01 -12.42
C GLN A 186 13.18 -20.92 -12.96
N ALA A 187 14.22 -21.03 -12.11
CA ALA A 187 15.61 -20.85 -12.49
C ALA A 187 16.14 -21.86 -13.55
N GLY A 188 15.49 -23.01 -13.70
CA GLY A 188 15.84 -24.04 -14.70
C GLY A 188 15.17 -23.88 -16.08
N LYS A 189 14.30 -22.88 -16.26
CA LYS A 189 13.58 -22.67 -17.53
C LYS A 189 14.32 -21.64 -18.41
N LYS A 190 14.28 -21.80 -19.73
CA LYS A 190 14.89 -20.84 -20.69
C LYS A 190 14.36 -19.42 -20.41
N LYS A 191 15.28 -18.49 -20.13
CA LYS A 191 14.96 -17.08 -19.88
C LYS A 191 14.55 -16.40 -21.19
N ASN A 192 13.28 -16.00 -21.30
CA ASN A 192 12.79 -15.09 -22.33
C ASN A 192 12.64 -13.67 -21.75
N TYR A 193 12.39 -12.65 -22.58
CA TYR A 193 12.21 -11.26 -22.13
C TYR A 193 11.23 -11.10 -20.95
N ASN A 194 10.10 -11.82 -20.99
CA ASN A 194 9.11 -11.80 -19.89
C ASN A 194 9.70 -12.27 -18.54
N PHE A 195 10.69 -13.16 -18.57
CA PHE A 195 11.34 -13.67 -17.36
C PHE A 195 12.09 -12.58 -16.57
N SER A 196 12.73 -11.62 -17.24
CA SER A 196 13.46 -10.55 -16.52
C SER A 196 12.52 -9.53 -15.89
N ASN A 197 11.35 -9.30 -16.49
CA ASN A 197 10.32 -8.44 -15.92
C ASN A 197 9.73 -9.10 -14.67
N ASP A 198 9.39 -10.39 -14.73
CA ASP A 198 8.86 -11.13 -13.58
C ASP A 198 9.87 -11.20 -12.42
N ASP A 199 11.17 -11.32 -12.73
CA ASP A 199 12.22 -11.33 -11.71
C ASP A 199 12.36 -10.01 -10.98
N TYR A 200 12.25 -8.89 -11.72
CA TYR A 200 12.21 -7.55 -11.14
C TYR A 200 11.03 -7.40 -10.19
N TRP A 201 9.80 -7.69 -10.62
CA TRP A 201 8.62 -7.55 -9.78
C TRP A 201 8.64 -8.46 -8.53
N ARG A 202 9.18 -9.68 -8.65
CA ARG A 202 9.39 -10.56 -7.48
C ARG A 202 10.39 -9.98 -6.49
N LYS A 203 11.49 -9.40 -6.99
CA LYS A 203 12.48 -8.73 -6.14
C LYS A 203 11.86 -7.53 -5.42
N GLU A 204 11.10 -6.69 -6.13
CA GLU A 204 10.40 -5.55 -5.55
C GLU A 204 9.39 -6.02 -4.47
N GLU A 205 8.57 -7.04 -4.77
CA GLU A 205 7.66 -7.63 -3.78
C GLU A 205 8.41 -8.12 -2.53
N ALA A 206 9.54 -8.80 -2.72
CA ALA A 206 10.37 -9.26 -1.61
C ALA A 206 10.93 -8.11 -0.77
N ASN A 207 11.37 -7.02 -1.40
CA ASN A 207 11.86 -5.82 -0.68
C ASN A 207 10.73 -5.12 0.08
N ILE A 208 9.54 -5.00 -0.49
CA ILE A 208 8.35 -4.46 0.19
C ILE A 208 8.00 -5.31 1.42
N LEU A 209 8.03 -6.64 1.30
CA LEU A 209 7.81 -7.54 2.44
C LEU A 209 8.85 -7.36 3.55
N VAL A 210 10.11 -7.09 3.19
CA VAL A 210 11.17 -6.76 4.16
C VAL A 210 10.88 -5.44 4.86
N GLU A 211 10.42 -4.42 4.13
CA GLU A 211 10.02 -3.14 4.71
C GLU A 211 8.80 -3.27 5.64
N ILE A 212 7.82 -4.11 5.30
CA ILE A 212 6.67 -4.42 6.17
C ILE A 212 7.17 -5.00 7.50
N VAL A 213 8.01 -6.05 7.44
CA VAL A 213 8.56 -6.69 8.64
C VAL A 213 9.38 -5.71 9.48
N PHE A 214 10.21 -4.88 8.83
CA PHE A 214 10.98 -3.83 9.50
C PHE A 214 10.05 -2.86 10.24
N CYS A 215 9.07 -2.28 9.57
CA CYS A 215 8.15 -1.30 10.19
C CYS A 215 7.35 -1.90 11.34
N LEU A 216 6.95 -3.17 11.24
CA LEU A 216 6.22 -3.86 12.31
C LEU A 216 7.10 -4.06 13.55
N TYR A 217 8.35 -4.50 13.39
CA TYR A 217 9.29 -4.58 14.50
C TYR A 217 9.58 -3.22 15.14
N ILE A 218 9.78 -2.16 14.33
CA ILE A 218 9.90 -0.79 14.86
C ILE A 218 8.68 -0.41 15.70
N LYS A 219 7.46 -0.73 15.25
CA LYS A 219 6.23 -0.43 16.02
C LYS A 219 6.05 -1.30 17.27
N LEU A 220 6.73 -2.44 17.36
CA LEU A 220 6.79 -3.26 18.56
C LEU A 220 7.93 -2.84 19.51
N GLY A 221 8.79 -1.89 19.11
CA GLY A 221 9.94 -1.44 19.89
C GLY A 221 11.18 -2.33 19.77
N ASP A 222 11.17 -3.31 18.87
CA ASP A 222 12.28 -4.26 18.68
C ASP A 222 13.19 -3.81 17.52
N TYR A 223 13.91 -2.72 17.76
CA TYR A 223 14.70 -2.03 16.73
C TYR A 223 15.87 -2.85 16.20
N ASP A 224 16.55 -3.59 17.08
CA ASP A 224 17.69 -4.41 16.68
C ASP A 224 17.26 -5.58 15.77
N THR A 225 16.17 -6.26 16.11
CA THR A 225 15.63 -7.32 15.25
C THR A 225 15.15 -6.75 13.91
N ALA A 226 14.53 -5.56 13.92
CA ALA A 226 14.14 -4.87 12.69
C ALA A 226 15.34 -4.68 11.75
N ILE A 227 16.41 -4.06 12.28
CA ILE A 227 17.63 -3.72 11.53
C ILE A 227 18.35 -4.98 11.04
N GLU A 228 18.50 -6.00 11.90
CA GLU A 228 19.14 -7.26 11.54
C GLU A 228 18.35 -7.96 10.42
N TYR A 229 17.03 -8.07 10.58
CA TYR A 229 16.17 -8.68 9.57
C TYR A 229 16.26 -7.92 8.25
N PHE A 230 16.22 -6.58 8.28
CA PHE A 230 16.34 -5.75 7.08
C PHE A 230 17.65 -6.02 6.34
N LYS A 231 18.79 -5.88 7.02
CA LYS A 231 20.14 -6.07 6.43
C LYS A 231 20.35 -7.47 5.85
N LYS A 232 19.76 -8.49 6.48
CA LYS A 232 19.86 -9.87 6.02
C LYS A 232 19.04 -10.15 4.76
N ASN A 233 17.97 -9.39 4.53
CA ASN A 233 16.93 -9.77 3.57
C ASN A 233 16.69 -8.77 2.45
N ILE A 234 17.07 -7.50 2.61
CA ILE A 234 16.98 -6.50 1.55
C ILE A 234 17.90 -6.88 0.39
N GLN A 235 17.44 -6.66 -0.84
CA GLN A 235 18.21 -6.97 -2.03
C GLN A 235 18.36 -5.70 -2.86
N GLU A 236 19.58 -5.17 -2.93
CA GLU A 236 19.88 -4.03 -3.81
C GLU A 236 21.11 -4.30 -4.67
N SER A 237 21.28 -3.50 -5.71
CA SER A 237 22.36 -3.71 -6.68
C SER A 237 23.75 -3.51 -6.08
N THR A 238 23.88 -2.75 -4.99
CA THR A 238 25.14 -2.54 -4.29
C THR A 238 24.94 -2.44 -2.78
N LYS A 239 25.99 -2.76 -2.02
CA LYS A 239 26.01 -2.60 -0.55
C LYS A 239 25.86 -1.15 -0.10
N GLU A 240 26.25 -0.18 -0.93
CA GLU A 240 26.02 1.24 -0.65
C GLU A 240 24.52 1.57 -0.70
N ILE A 241 23.78 1.03 -1.66
CA ILE A 241 22.33 1.26 -1.77
C ILE A 241 21.60 0.57 -0.61
N GLU A 242 21.96 -0.67 -0.26
CA GLU A 242 21.40 -1.34 0.93
C GLU A 242 21.57 -0.49 2.20
N LEU A 243 22.77 0.08 2.39
CA LEU A 243 23.06 0.99 3.51
C LEU A 243 22.23 2.28 3.42
N TYR A 244 22.15 2.91 2.24
CA TYR A 244 21.36 4.11 2.02
C TYR A 244 19.89 3.91 2.41
N VAL A 245 19.26 2.84 1.92
CA VAL A 245 17.84 2.58 2.18
C VAL A 245 17.61 2.34 3.68
N LEU A 246 18.48 1.56 4.34
CA LEU A 246 18.39 1.36 5.79
C LEU A 246 18.48 2.68 6.55
N LEU A 247 19.48 3.50 6.25
CA LEU A 247 19.70 4.78 6.91
C LEU A 247 18.56 5.78 6.67
N GLU A 248 17.97 5.78 5.47
CA GLU A 248 16.77 6.56 5.17
C GLU A 248 15.58 6.11 6.02
N LYS A 249 15.38 4.79 6.23
CA LYS A 249 14.32 4.32 7.14
C LYS A 249 14.58 4.71 8.58
N LEU A 250 15.81 4.55 9.08
CA LEU A 250 16.18 4.95 10.44
C LEU A 250 15.98 6.46 10.64
N PHE A 251 16.25 7.26 9.60
CA PHE A 251 15.97 8.68 9.59
C PHE A 251 14.46 8.98 9.68
N ILE A 252 13.64 8.31 8.87
CA ILE A 252 12.17 8.48 8.87
C ILE A 252 11.55 8.17 10.25
N PHE A 253 12.12 7.21 10.97
CA PHE A 253 11.66 6.82 12.32
C PHE A 253 12.35 7.57 13.46
N ASP A 254 13.19 8.57 13.17
CA ASP A 254 13.91 9.38 14.16
C ASP A 254 14.79 8.54 15.13
N LEU A 255 15.49 7.54 14.57
CA LEU A 255 16.32 6.59 15.34
C LEU A 255 17.81 6.97 15.27
N ASN A 256 18.17 8.09 15.91
CA ASN A 256 19.49 8.74 15.82
C ASN A 256 20.66 7.79 16.15
N ASP A 257 20.59 7.11 17.29
CA ASP A 257 21.66 6.23 17.76
C ASP A 257 21.89 5.05 16.81
N TYR A 258 20.78 4.47 16.32
CA TYR A 258 20.82 3.39 15.35
C TYR A 258 21.34 3.87 13.99
N PHE A 259 20.98 5.09 13.56
CA PHE A 259 21.51 5.70 12.34
C PHE A 259 23.04 5.81 12.39
N ILE A 260 23.59 6.40 13.46
CA ILE A 260 25.04 6.55 13.65
C ILE A 260 25.72 5.18 13.66
N ARG A 261 25.21 4.25 14.48
CA ARG A 261 25.75 2.90 14.61
C ARG A 261 25.84 2.17 13.27
N GLU A 262 24.76 2.17 12.49
CA GLU A 262 24.72 1.46 11.21
C GLU A 262 25.56 2.15 10.13
N TYR A 263 25.64 3.48 10.15
CA TYR A 263 26.54 4.24 9.27
C TYR A 263 28.01 3.86 9.52
N GLU A 264 28.47 3.94 10.77
CA GLU A 264 29.85 3.62 11.15
C GLU A 264 30.20 2.16 10.85
N ALA A 265 29.27 1.24 11.14
CA ALA A 265 29.44 -0.17 10.83
C ALA A 265 29.58 -0.41 9.32
N GLY A 266 28.86 0.34 8.48
CA GLY A 266 28.98 0.30 7.02
C GLY A 266 30.36 0.78 6.55
N VAL A 267 30.81 1.94 7.05
CA VAL A 267 32.13 2.50 6.72
C VAL A 267 33.27 1.56 7.13
N LYS A 268 33.19 0.97 8.33
CA LYS A 268 34.18 0.00 8.83
C LYS A 268 34.27 -1.25 7.94
N LYS A 269 33.18 -1.62 7.26
CA LYS A 269 33.15 -2.72 6.27
C LYS A 269 33.63 -2.30 4.88
N GLY A 270 34.12 -1.08 4.71
CA GLY A 270 34.63 -0.56 3.44
C GLY A 270 33.56 -0.04 2.49
N ILE A 271 32.30 0.12 2.94
CA ILE A 271 31.27 0.78 2.15
C ILE A 271 31.61 2.27 2.13
N LYS A 272 31.56 2.90 0.95
CA LYS A 272 31.73 4.35 0.79
C LYS A 272 30.35 5.02 0.67
N PRO A 273 29.80 5.63 1.73
CA PRO A 273 28.49 6.28 1.67
C PRO A 273 28.52 7.47 0.70
N ARG A 274 27.43 7.71 -0.01
CA ARG A 274 27.26 8.92 -0.84
C ARG A 274 27.34 10.22 -0.01
N GLU A 275 27.69 11.33 -0.66
CA GLU A 275 27.91 12.63 -0.02
C GLU A 275 26.76 13.08 0.88
N LYS A 276 25.52 12.86 0.43
CA LYS A 276 24.29 13.08 1.19
C LYS A 276 24.32 12.45 2.58
N LEU A 277 24.66 11.16 2.66
CA LEU A 277 24.74 10.43 3.93
C LEU A 277 25.87 10.96 4.81
N GLN A 278 27.00 11.35 4.23
CA GLN A 278 28.13 11.93 4.97
C GLN A 278 27.73 13.26 5.62
N LYS A 279 26.95 14.10 4.92
CA LYS A 279 26.43 15.36 5.45
C LYS A 279 25.45 15.12 6.59
N VAL A 280 24.51 14.19 6.43
CA VAL A 280 23.57 13.81 7.49
C VAL A 280 24.32 13.31 8.71
N TYR A 281 25.24 12.35 8.55
CA TYR A 281 26.07 11.81 9.63
C TYR A 281 26.85 12.90 10.38
N LYS A 282 27.55 13.79 9.64
CA LYS A 282 28.31 14.87 10.25
C LYS A 282 27.43 15.80 11.08
N TYR A 283 26.27 16.19 10.54
CA TYR A 283 25.30 16.99 11.29
C TYR A 283 24.85 16.27 12.56
N THR A 284 24.49 14.98 12.47
CA THR A 284 23.99 14.21 13.61
C THR A 284 25.03 14.09 14.72
N VAL A 285 26.30 13.86 14.37
CA VAL A 285 27.40 13.78 15.36
C VAL A 285 27.68 15.14 16.01
N GLU A 286 27.60 16.24 15.24
CA GLU A 286 27.86 17.60 15.76
C GLU A 286 26.73 18.13 16.65
N ASN A 287 25.48 17.77 16.36
CA ASN A 287 24.29 18.36 17.01
C ASN A 287 23.57 17.39 17.97
N GLY A 288 23.86 16.09 17.92
CA GLY A 288 23.20 15.08 18.74
C GLY A 288 21.79 14.70 18.27
N GLU A 289 21.32 15.26 17.15
CA GLU A 289 20.00 15.01 16.57
C GLU A 289 20.06 14.86 15.04
N LEU A 290 19.11 14.14 14.45
CA LEU A 290 19.02 14.08 12.99
C LEU A 290 18.59 15.43 12.41
N PRO A 291 19.08 15.78 11.21
CA PRO A 291 18.65 17.00 10.54
C PRO A 291 17.16 16.96 10.16
N GLN A 292 16.54 18.13 9.99
CA GLN A 292 15.12 18.20 9.57
C GLN A 292 14.86 17.54 8.21
N TYR A 293 15.83 17.56 7.30
CA TYR A 293 15.69 16.95 5.99
C TYR A 293 16.86 16.02 5.70
N PHE A 294 16.55 14.98 4.93
CA PHE A 294 17.55 14.09 4.35
C PHE A 294 18.11 14.78 3.09
N TRP A 295 19.29 15.41 3.15
CA TRP A 295 19.86 16.30 2.11
C TRP A 295 20.64 15.59 1.00
#